data_AF-A0AAV5GWJ6-F1
#
_entry.id   AF-A0AAV5GWJ6-F1
#
_cell.length_a   1.000
_cell.length_b   1.000
_cell.length_c   1.000
_cell.angle_alpha   90.00
_cell.angle_beta   90.00
_cell.angle_gamma   90.00
#
_symmetry.space_group_name_H-M   'P 1'
#
loop_
_entity.id
_entity.type
_entity.pdbx_description
1 polymer ?
#
loop_
_entity_poly.entity_id
_entity_poly.type
_entity_poly.pdbx_seq_one_letter_code
_entity_poly.pdbx_strand_id
1 'polypeptide(L)' 'MPQKNAHNVYHGYDGLSKNPNVSPQMRQYGAEMKAQVSNQFHGQHGAYHNPSTGSQGKSNAMQGMQNAQPSGWQKR' A
#
# COMPACT_ATOMS: atom_id res chain seq x y z
N MET A 1 19.48 -4.33 3.56
CA MET A 1 18.50 -3.84 2.55
C MET A 1 17.36 -3.16 3.29
N PRO A 2 17.07 -1.87 3.02
CA PRO A 2 16.07 -1.11 3.77
C PRO A 2 14.66 -1.68 3.54
N GLN A 3 13.92 -1.88 4.64
CA GLN A 3 12.55 -2.40 4.64
C GLN A 3 11.61 -1.43 3.91
N LYS A 4 11.04 -1.86 2.78
CA LYS A 4 9.99 -1.09 2.09
C LYS A 4 8.62 -1.60 2.56
N ASN A 5 7.99 -0.88 3.49
CA ASN A 5 6.58 -1.06 3.85
C ASN A 5 5.64 -0.80 2.65
N ALA A 6 4.41 -1.32 2.66
CA ALA A 6 3.37 -0.93 1.70
C ALA A 6 3.22 0.60 1.62
N HIS A 7 3.45 1.29 2.75
CA HIS A 7 3.62 2.74 2.79
C HIS A 7 4.82 3.22 1.95
N ASN A 8 5.99 2.61 2.05
CA ASN A 8 7.16 2.93 1.22
C ASN A 8 6.99 2.52 -0.26
N VAL A 9 6.21 1.47 -0.55
CA VAL A 9 5.90 1.04 -1.92
C VAL A 9 4.90 2.01 -2.56
N TYR A 10 3.85 2.40 -1.84
CA TYR A 10 2.94 3.47 -2.23
C TYR A 10 3.70 4.79 -2.44
N HIS A 11 4.60 5.19 -1.51
CA HIS A 11 5.46 6.36 -1.68
C HIS A 11 6.42 6.22 -2.87
N GLY A 12 6.91 5.00 -3.14
CA GLY A 12 7.73 4.70 -4.31
C GLY A 12 6.98 4.92 -5.62
N TYR A 13 5.75 4.42 -5.72
CA TYR A 13 4.88 4.63 -6.87
C TYR A 13 4.37 6.08 -6.98
N ASP A 14 4.09 6.75 -5.86
CA ASP A 14 3.74 8.17 -5.83
C ASP A 14 4.91 9.02 -6.33
N GLY A 15 6.13 8.72 -5.85
CA GLY A 15 7.36 9.33 -6.35
C GLY A 15 7.55 9.10 -7.84
N LEU A 16 7.35 7.87 -8.33
CA LEU A 16 7.40 7.55 -9.77
C LEU A 16 6.35 8.30 -10.58
N SER A 17 5.13 8.42 -10.07
CA SER A 17 4.02 9.11 -10.75
C SER A 17 4.20 10.62 -10.86
N LYS A 18 4.92 11.22 -9.89
CA LYS A 18 5.15 12.67 -9.81
C LYS A 18 6.53 13.09 -10.31
N ASN A 19 7.45 12.15 -10.56
CA ASN A 19 8.79 12.48 -10.99
C ASN A 19 8.76 12.97 -12.46
N PRO A 20 9.15 14.23 -12.73
CA PRO A 20 9.19 14.76 -14.09
C PRO A 20 10.34 14.19 -14.92
N ASN A 21 11.33 13.54 -14.29
CA ASN A 21 12.52 13.00 -14.93
C ASN A 21 12.35 11.54 -15.41
N VAL A 22 11.21 10.89 -15.12
CA VAL A 22 10.90 9.56 -15.66
C VAL A 22 9.96 9.67 -16.85
N SER A 23 9.99 8.68 -17.74
CA SER A 23 9.17 8.70 -18.95
C SER A 23 7.67 8.79 -18.63
N PRO A 24 6.85 9.37 -19.52
CA PRO A 24 5.39 9.43 -19.33
C PRO A 24 4.76 8.06 -19.03
N GLN A 25 5.24 6.99 -19.68
CA GLN A 25 4.77 5.63 -19.40
C GLN A 25 5.10 5.16 -17.98
N MET A 26 6.29 5.48 -17.47
CA MET A 26 6.68 5.14 -16.10
C MET A 26 5.85 5.90 -15.06
N ARG A 27 5.52 7.17 -15.34
CA ARG A 27 4.62 7.94 -14.46
C ARG A 27 3.22 7.33 -14.42
N GLN A 28 2.70 6.93 -15.58
CA GLN A 28 1.37 6.32 -15.69
C GLN A 28 1.33 4.96 -14.98
N TYR A 29 2.35 4.11 -15.19
CA TYR A 29 2.51 2.87 -14.45
C TYR A 29 2.57 3.12 -12.93
N GLY A 30 3.33 4.13 -12.49
CA GLY A 30 3.36 4.54 -11.08
C GLY A 30 1.97 4.96 -10.56
N ALA A 31 1.19 5.71 -11.35
CA ALA A 31 -0.16 6.12 -10.97
C ALA A 31 -1.14 4.94 -10.85
N GLU A 32 -1.07 3.98 -11.79
CA GLU A 32 -1.91 2.78 -11.80
C GLU A 32 -1.59 1.85 -10.61
N MET A 33 -0.30 1.57 -10.39
CA MET A 33 0.16 0.75 -9.26
C MET A 33 -0.12 1.43 -7.92
N LYS A 34 0.02 2.76 -7.86
CA LYS A 34 -0.38 3.54 -6.70
C LYS A 34 -1.87 3.35 -6.41
N ALA A 35 -2.74 3.45 -7.41
CA ALA A 35 -4.19 3.30 -7.20
C ALA A 35 -4.55 1.90 -6.68
N GLN A 36 -3.93 0.85 -7.21
CA GLN A 36 -4.17 -0.53 -6.78
C GLN A 36 -3.71 -0.76 -5.33
N VAL A 37 -2.47 -0.37 -5.01
CA VAL A 37 -1.91 -0.52 -3.65
C VAL A 37 -2.64 0.38 -2.66
N SER A 38 -3.01 1.60 -3.07
CA SER A 38 -3.74 2.55 -2.23
C SER A 38 -5.12 2.04 -1.89
N ASN A 39 -5.89 1.53 -2.83
CA ASN A 39 -7.27 1.12 -2.56
C ASN A 39 -7.35 -0.08 -1.59
N GLN A 40 -6.49 -1.08 -1.77
CA GLN A 40 -6.44 -2.23 -0.86
C GLN A 40 -5.88 -1.85 0.51
N PHE A 41 -4.85 -1.01 0.57
CA PHE A 41 -4.28 -0.57 1.83
C PHE A 41 -5.21 0.40 2.57
N HIS A 42 -5.82 1.39 1.90
CA HIS A 42 -6.72 2.37 2.52
C HIS A 42 -7.99 1.75 3.06
N GLY A 43 -8.61 0.81 2.34
CA GLY A 43 -9.82 0.15 2.83
C GLY A 43 -9.58 -0.58 4.15
N GLN A 44 -8.46 -1.30 4.24
CA GLN A 44 -8.09 -2.02 5.45
C GLN A 44 -7.56 -1.07 6.54
N HIS A 45 -6.73 -0.09 6.20
CA HIS A 45 -6.22 0.91 7.14
C HIS A 45 -7.34 1.73 7.78
N GLY A 46 -8.34 2.12 6.97
CA GLY A 46 -9.56 2.78 7.44
C GLY A 46 -10.37 1.89 8.37
N ALA A 47 -10.56 0.61 8.02
CA ALA A 47 -11.25 -0.35 8.88
C ALA A 47 -10.53 -0.57 10.22
N TYR A 48 -9.19 -0.61 10.24
CA TYR A 48 -8.40 -0.78 11.45
C TYR A 48 -8.49 0.41 12.42
N HIS A 49 -8.42 1.64 11.89
CA HIS A 49 -8.50 2.87 12.69
C HIS A 49 -9.92 3.32 13.01
N ASN A 50 -10.95 2.80 12.31
CA ASN A 50 -12.33 3.14 12.61
C ASN A 50 -12.72 2.59 14.00
N PRO A 51 -13.12 3.45 14.95
CA PRO A 51 -13.52 3.03 16.30
C PRO A 51 -14.80 2.17 16.32
N SER A 52 -15.60 2.27 15.26
CA SER A 52 -16.84 1.48 15.08
C SER A 52 -16.57 0.05 14.60
N THR A 53 -15.35 -0.23 14.12
CA THR A 53 -14.96 -1.59 13.72
C THR A 53 -14.65 -2.40 14.98
N GLY A 54 -15.40 -3.48 15.20
CA GLY A 54 -15.13 -4.43 16.28
C GLY A 54 -13.74 -5.06 16.20
N SER A 55 -13.26 -5.62 17.30
CA SER A 55 -11.91 -6.21 17.45
C SER A 55 -11.55 -7.19 16.32
N GLN A 56 -12.53 -7.98 15.88
CA GLN A 56 -12.37 -8.96 14.81
C GLN A 56 -12.23 -8.32 13.43
N GLY A 57 -12.97 -7.23 13.15
CA GLY A 57 -12.81 -6.46 11.92
C GLY A 57 -11.45 -5.75 11.85
N LYS A 58 -10.94 -5.27 12.99
CA LYS A 58 -9.58 -4.73 13.08
C LYS A 58 -8.51 -5.78 12.85
N SER A 59 -8.68 -6.99 13.38
CA SER A 59 -7.78 -8.12 13.14
C SER A 59 -7.76 -8.54 11.67
N ASN A 60 -8.94 -8.67 11.05
CA ASN A 60 -9.07 -8.97 9.61
C ASN A 60 -8.43 -7.86 8.75
N ALA A 61 -8.58 -6.60 9.15
CA ALA A 61 -7.96 -5.48 8.48
C ALA A 61 -6.44 -5.47 8.60
N MET A 62 -5.92 -5.82 9.78
CA MET A 62 -4.47 -5.99 9.99
C MET A 62 -3.92 -7.13 9.12
N GLN A 63 -4.60 -8.26 9.05
CA GLN A 63 -4.24 -9.37 8.14
C GLN A 63 -4.33 -8.96 6.67
N GLY A 64 -5.38 -8.23 6.28
CA GLY A 64 -5.54 -7.71 4.92
C GLY A 64 -4.42 -6.75 4.53
N MET A 65 -3.98 -5.89 5.46
CA MET A 65 -2.81 -5.03 5.26
C MET A 65 -1.52 -5.85 5.16
N GLN A 66 -1.35 -6.88 5.99
CA GLN A 66 -0.20 -7.78 5.91
C GLN A 66 -0.15 -8.63 4.64
N ASN A 67 -1.31 -8.94 4.04
CA ASN A 67 -1.41 -9.65 2.77
C ASN A 67 -1.29 -8.72 1.55
N ALA A 68 -1.72 -7.46 1.66
CA ALA A 68 -1.42 -6.42 0.68
C ALA A 68 0.08 -6.02 0.71
N GLN A 69 0.74 -6.30 1.83
CA GLN A 69 2.10 -6.84 1.95
C GLN A 69 2.68 -7.60 0.75
N PRO A 70 3.48 -7.05 -0.18
CA PRO A 70 4.19 -7.89 -1.14
C PRO A 70 5.01 -8.98 -0.42
N SER A 71 4.94 -10.22 -0.91
CA SER A 71 5.36 -11.49 -0.28
C SER A 71 6.79 -11.55 0.29
N GLY A 72 7.66 -10.58 -0.03
CA GLY A 72 8.94 -10.36 0.67
C GLY A 72 8.81 -9.96 2.14
N TRP A 73 7.58 -9.76 2.64
CA TRP A 73 7.23 -9.44 4.02
C TRP A 73 6.96 -10.66 4.92
N GLN A 74 6.52 -11.80 4.38
CA GLN A 74 6.11 -12.96 5.20
C GLN A 74 7.29 -13.87 5.63
N LYS A 75 8.50 -13.63 5.11
CA LYS A 75 9.71 -14.40 5.43
C LYS A 75 10.86 -13.48 5.86
N ARG A 76 10.72 -12.77 6.98
CA ARG A 76 11.87 -12.27 7.78
C ARG A 76 11.49 -12.24 9.25
#